data_AF-A0A2H0YQX0-F1
#
_entry.id   AF-A0A2H0YQX0-F1
#
_cell.length_a   1.000
_cell.length_b   1.000
_cell.length_c   1.000
_cell.angle_alpha   90.00
_cell.angle_beta   90.00
_cell.angle_gamma   90.00
#
_symmetry.space_group_name_H-M   'P 1'
#
loop_
_entity.id
_entity.type
_entity.pdbx_description
1 polymer ?
#
loop_
_entity_poly.entity_id
_entity_poly.type
_entity_poly.pdbx_seq_one_letter_code
_entity_poly.pdbx_strand_id
1 'polypeptide(L)'
;MPESKSAISPQKPTPKHHIKWKIIFIGLVTVIFAGVFWWTLDIALRVKLVGLPPLAQIWQLLIAIAFFCVFLALYGVFAMTRGRKYFWQTVLAAFVSSIILITFFPIRLASLGAAGIFLAGLILWSYNVAGDVNSRKKFQPHYTIHAGFGTGLLLLLIGISLCYYTSLGDNRQTMGQVRQNLISASKNPINLVLQNQIPGYKSNMTLDEFLSLVATDKFGELLVPEITKTLDSDKAKETAYKEIINQLRKVSPVFEDKETTGQIQQELDSQIQTEREVIQKAALAQLPAVQKQLLEEARREFLQTFKIEATGAEPMSEIIEKIITHRVAQYVDPYEKIIPPILALSFFFIIELISFVYRYLIFVLAPIIAWVYFKLGLIKIIKVQEEVQKVEL
;
A
#
# COMPACT_ATOMS: atom_id res chain seq x y z
N MET A 1 35.74 81.71 10.68
CA MET A 1 35.40 80.49 9.92
C MET A 1 36.68 79.71 9.68
N PRO A 2 36.91 78.56 10.33
CA PRO A 2 38.04 77.71 10.01
C PRO A 2 37.66 76.74 8.89
N GLU A 3 38.42 76.78 7.79
CA GLU A 3 38.34 75.81 6.71
C GLU A 3 38.81 74.44 7.20
N SER A 4 37.85 73.55 7.47
CA SER A 4 38.10 72.13 7.71
C SER A 4 38.56 71.47 6.41
N LYS A 5 39.87 71.43 6.18
CA LYS A 5 40.50 70.59 5.14
C LYS A 5 40.23 69.12 5.49
N SER A 6 39.16 68.54 4.92
CA SER A 6 38.91 67.11 4.98
C SER A 6 40.03 66.40 4.22
N ALA A 7 41.00 65.86 4.94
CA ALA A 7 41.99 64.95 4.40
C ALA A 7 41.25 63.71 3.86
N ILE A 8 41.05 63.66 2.54
CA ILE A 8 40.56 62.48 1.84
C ILE A 8 41.63 61.40 2.03
N SER A 9 41.40 60.50 2.98
CA SER A 9 42.29 59.37 3.21
C SER A 9 42.36 58.54 1.92
N PRO A 10 43.55 58.18 1.43
CA PRO A 10 43.71 57.48 0.16
C PRO A 10 42.90 56.17 0.20
N GLN A 11 41.88 56.08 -0.66
CA GLN A 11 41.10 54.86 -0.83
C GLN A 11 42.05 53.74 -1.24
N LYS A 12 42.35 52.83 -0.31
CA LYS A 12 43.10 51.61 -0.60
C LYS A 12 42.42 50.92 -1.78
N PRO A 13 43.17 50.55 -2.84
CA PRO A 13 42.59 49.91 -4.01
C PRO A 13 41.79 48.69 -3.57
N THR A 14 40.51 48.68 -3.95
CA THR A 14 39.61 47.58 -3.62
C THR A 14 40.20 46.31 -4.23
N PRO A 15 40.45 45.25 -3.44
CA PRO A 15 41.09 44.05 -3.94
C PRO A 15 40.28 43.48 -5.10
N LYS A 16 40.97 43.23 -6.23
CA LYS A 16 40.39 42.67 -7.45
C LYS A 16 39.49 41.49 -7.12
N HIS A 17 38.36 41.46 -7.82
CA HIS A 17 37.21 40.61 -7.64
C HIS A 17 37.51 39.13 -7.99
N HIS A 18 38.45 38.50 -7.29
CA HIS A 18 38.67 37.07 -7.40
C HIS A 18 37.39 36.35 -6.96
N ILE A 19 36.66 35.82 -7.94
CA ILE A 19 35.59 34.87 -7.72
C ILE A 19 36.17 33.80 -6.79
N LYS A 20 35.64 33.74 -5.56
CA LYS A 20 36.16 32.84 -4.55
C LYS A 20 35.75 31.43 -4.97
N TRP A 21 36.64 30.69 -5.64
CA TRP A 21 36.46 29.30 -6.07
C TRP A 21 35.86 28.40 -4.98
N LYS A 22 36.15 28.71 -3.70
CA LYS A 22 35.54 28.12 -2.51
C LYS A 22 34.01 28.10 -2.51
N ILE A 23 33.35 29.18 -2.95
CA ILE A 23 31.89 29.28 -2.97
C ILE A 23 31.32 28.38 -4.10
N ILE A 24 31.99 28.36 -5.25
CA ILE A 24 31.63 27.47 -6.36
C ILE A 24 31.75 26.01 -5.91
N PHE A 25 32.82 25.67 -5.19
CA PHE A 25 33.03 24.33 -4.65
C PHE A 25 31.91 23.90 -3.69
N ILE A 26 31.51 24.75 -2.74
CA ILE A 26 30.38 24.45 -1.82
C ILE A 26 29.07 24.26 -2.60
N GLY A 27 28.82 25.12 -3.60
CA GLY A 27 27.63 25.03 -4.44
C GLY A 27 27.60 23.71 -5.23
N LEU A 28 28.73 23.31 -5.81
CA LEU A 28 28.88 22.06 -6.56
C LEU A 28 28.63 20.84 -5.68
N VAL A 29 29.22 20.79 -4.49
CA VAL A 29 28.99 19.70 -3.52
C VAL A 29 27.51 19.60 -3.17
N THR A 30 26.85 20.73 -2.91
CA THR A 30 25.40 20.76 -2.63
C THR A 30 24.59 20.16 -3.79
N VAL A 31 24.91 20.53 -5.04
CA VAL A 31 24.23 20.01 -6.24
C VAL A 31 24.46 18.51 -6.43
N ILE A 32 25.68 18.01 -6.16
CA ILE A 32 25.97 16.57 -6.21
C ILE A 32 25.09 15.81 -5.22
N PHE A 33 24.99 16.28 -3.98
CA PHE A 33 24.13 15.65 -2.97
C PHE A 33 22.64 15.76 -3.32
N ALA A 34 22.20 16.83 -4.00
CA ALA A 34 20.86 16.91 -4.57
C ALA A 34 20.61 15.80 -5.61
N GLY A 35 21.58 15.55 -6.49
CA GLY A 35 21.50 14.46 -7.47
C GLY A 35 21.45 13.07 -6.83
N VAL A 36 22.27 12.83 -5.80
CA VAL A 36 22.23 11.55 -5.05
C VAL A 36 20.89 11.39 -4.33
N PHE A 37 20.35 12.46 -3.74
CA PHE A 37 19.01 12.45 -3.15
C PHE A 37 17.94 12.08 -4.19
N TRP A 38 17.91 12.76 -5.35
CA TRP A 38 16.91 12.47 -6.37
C TRP A 38 17.03 11.05 -6.93
N TRP A 39 18.25 10.56 -7.14
CA TRP A 39 18.50 9.19 -7.58
C TRP A 39 18.02 8.15 -6.57
N THR A 40 18.33 8.33 -5.29
CA THR A 40 17.90 7.41 -4.22
C THR A 40 16.40 7.47 -3.99
N LEU A 41 15.78 8.65 -4.11
CA LEU A 41 14.33 8.81 -4.07
C LEU A 41 13.67 8.10 -5.26
N ASP A 42 14.19 8.28 -6.48
CA ASP A 42 13.68 7.60 -7.68
C ASP A 42 13.74 6.07 -7.51
N ILE A 43 14.84 5.52 -6.99
CA ILE A 43 14.93 4.09 -6.65
C ILE A 43 13.85 3.71 -5.62
N ALA A 44 13.74 4.45 -4.51
CA ALA A 44 12.77 4.16 -3.46
C ALA A 44 11.31 4.21 -3.96
N LEU A 45 11.00 5.11 -4.90
CA LEU A 45 9.66 5.25 -5.48
C LEU A 45 9.39 4.24 -6.60
N ARG A 46 10.41 3.85 -7.38
CA ARG A 46 10.29 2.82 -8.44
C ARG A 46 10.14 1.42 -7.87
N VAL A 47 10.66 1.16 -6.67
CA VAL A 47 10.41 -0.09 -5.94
C VAL A 47 8.98 -0.07 -5.40
N LYS A 48 8.04 -0.21 -6.35
CA LYS A 48 6.59 -0.43 -6.28
C LYS A 48 6.01 -0.42 -4.86
N LEU A 49 5.52 0.76 -4.47
CA LEU A 49 5.07 1.14 -3.13
C LEU A 49 3.58 0.87 -2.90
N VAL A 50 3.10 -0.35 -3.19
CA VAL A 50 1.72 -0.71 -2.81
C VAL A 50 1.75 -2.03 -2.05
N GLY A 51 1.39 -2.00 -0.77
CA GLY A 51 1.58 -3.11 0.18
C GLY A 51 2.50 -2.73 1.35
N LEU A 52 2.56 -3.56 2.39
CA LEU A 52 3.56 -3.38 3.46
C LEU A 52 4.94 -3.45 2.83
N PRO A 53 5.76 -2.39 2.91
CA PRO A 53 7.05 -2.36 2.26
C PRO A 53 7.91 -3.50 2.82
N PRO A 54 8.43 -4.43 2.01
CA PRO A 54 9.49 -5.33 2.46
C PRO A 54 10.59 -4.50 3.13
N LEU A 55 11.27 -5.04 4.15
CA LEU A 55 12.29 -4.32 4.93
C LEU A 55 13.30 -3.55 4.05
N ALA A 56 13.62 -4.08 2.87
CA ALA A 56 14.47 -3.41 1.88
C ALA A 56 13.93 -2.06 1.37
N GLN A 57 12.62 -1.91 1.17
CA GLN A 57 11.99 -0.66 0.75
C GLN A 57 12.04 0.40 1.85
N ILE A 58 11.76 0.00 3.11
CA ILE A 58 11.89 0.90 4.26
C ILE A 58 13.34 1.41 4.34
N TRP A 59 14.31 0.52 4.16
CA TRP A 59 15.72 0.88 4.14
C TRP A 59 16.09 1.88 3.03
N GLN A 60 15.60 1.67 1.81
CA GLN A 60 15.83 2.62 0.71
C GLN A 60 15.20 3.99 0.97
N LEU A 61 13.99 4.04 1.54
CA LEU A 61 13.36 5.29 1.92
C LEU A 61 14.16 6.00 3.02
N LEU A 62 14.67 5.27 4.02
CA LEU A 62 15.54 5.82 5.06
C LEU A 62 16.85 6.38 4.48
N ILE A 63 17.44 5.72 3.48
CA ILE A 63 18.62 6.23 2.77
C ILE A 63 18.28 7.53 2.03
N ALA A 64 17.17 7.57 1.29
CA ALA A 64 16.74 8.78 0.59
C ALA A 64 16.49 9.94 1.57
N ILE A 65 15.88 9.67 2.72
CA ILE A 65 15.69 10.61 3.82
C ILE A 65 17.03 11.13 4.36
N ALA A 66 18.01 10.25 4.57
CA ALA A 66 19.33 10.64 5.05
C ALA A 66 20.02 11.59 4.06
N PHE A 67 20.01 11.25 2.76
CA PHE A 67 20.57 12.12 1.72
C PHE A 67 19.81 13.44 1.57
N PHE A 68 18.48 13.43 1.72
CA PHE A 68 17.68 14.64 1.76
C PHE A 68 18.13 15.57 2.90
N CYS A 69 18.31 15.02 4.10
CA CYS A 69 18.77 15.79 5.26
C CYS A 69 20.18 16.36 5.06
N VAL A 70 21.11 15.57 4.51
CA VAL A 70 22.47 16.04 4.20
C VAL A 70 22.45 17.14 3.12
N PHE A 71 21.68 16.95 2.05
CA PHE A 71 21.48 17.96 1.01
C PHE A 71 20.95 19.26 1.60
N LEU A 72 19.88 19.19 2.40
CA LEU A 72 19.30 20.36 3.03
C LEU A 72 20.30 21.05 3.96
N ALA A 73 21.01 20.30 4.81
CA ALA A 73 22.02 20.88 5.68
C ALA A 73 23.14 21.58 4.89
N LEU A 74 23.65 20.97 3.80
CA LEU A 74 24.63 21.57 2.90
C LEU A 74 24.09 22.85 2.24
N TYR A 75 22.87 22.80 1.71
CA TYR A 75 22.23 23.95 1.07
C TYR A 75 21.98 25.08 2.06
N GLY A 76 21.56 24.77 3.28
CA GLY A 76 21.39 25.73 4.36
C GLY A 76 22.71 26.41 4.76
N VAL A 77 23.79 25.66 4.91
CA VAL A 77 25.12 26.24 5.17
C VAL A 77 25.60 27.07 3.98
N PHE A 78 25.36 26.63 2.75
CA PHE A 78 25.64 27.41 1.55
C PHE A 78 24.85 28.73 1.54
N ALA A 79 23.57 28.69 1.88
CA ALA A 79 22.72 29.87 2.01
C ALA A 79 23.19 30.83 3.11
N MET A 80 23.81 30.36 4.19
CA MET A 80 24.41 31.26 5.19
C MET A 80 25.58 32.07 4.64
N THR A 81 26.34 31.51 3.68
CA THR A 81 27.48 32.22 3.07
C THR A 81 27.04 33.34 2.11
N ARG A 82 25.73 33.48 1.90
CA ARG A 82 25.11 34.47 1.02
C ARG A 82 25.23 35.88 1.57
N GLY A 83 26.28 36.57 1.17
CA GLY A 83 26.23 38.03 1.07
C GLY A 83 25.29 38.47 -0.05
N ARG A 84 24.81 39.73 -0.03
CA ARG A 84 23.97 40.34 -1.11
C ARG A 84 24.55 40.11 -2.52
N LYS A 85 25.87 40.01 -2.59
CA LYS A 85 26.69 39.76 -3.79
C LYS A 85 26.60 38.34 -4.37
N TYR A 86 26.29 37.33 -3.55
CA TYR A 86 26.28 35.91 -3.95
C TYR A 86 24.87 35.33 -4.06
N PHE A 87 23.84 36.18 -4.01
CA PHE A 87 22.43 35.80 -4.19
C PHE A 87 22.23 34.91 -5.43
N TRP A 88 22.75 35.34 -6.58
CA TRP A 88 22.58 34.63 -7.85
C TRP A 88 23.20 33.23 -7.86
N GLN A 89 24.27 32.99 -7.09
CA GLN A 89 24.88 31.66 -7.00
C GLN A 89 24.01 30.69 -6.23
N THR A 90 23.33 31.15 -5.17
CA THR A 90 22.35 30.32 -4.44
C THR A 90 21.11 30.02 -5.28
N VAL A 91 20.62 31.00 -6.05
CA VAL A 91 19.51 30.78 -6.99
C VAL A 91 19.90 29.81 -8.09
N LEU A 92 21.11 29.93 -8.65
CA LEU A 92 21.62 29.00 -9.65
C LEU A 92 21.74 27.58 -9.09
N ALA A 93 22.28 27.41 -7.88
CA ALA A 93 22.37 26.09 -7.25
C ALA A 93 20.99 25.48 -7.00
N ALA A 94 20.01 26.29 -6.56
CA ALA A 94 18.63 25.86 -6.40
C ALA A 94 18.02 25.44 -7.74
N PHE A 95 18.22 26.23 -8.79
CA PHE A 95 17.73 25.96 -10.13
C PHE A 95 18.30 24.65 -10.70
N VAL A 96 19.62 24.46 -10.60
CA VAL A 96 20.27 23.21 -11.04
C VAL A 96 19.77 22.03 -10.22
N SER A 97 19.65 22.17 -8.89
CA SER A 97 19.11 21.11 -8.01
C SER A 97 17.67 20.73 -8.37
N SER A 98 16.86 21.70 -8.78
CA SER A 98 15.49 21.49 -9.26
C SER A 98 15.43 20.91 -10.67
N ILE A 99 16.35 21.25 -11.57
CA ILE A 99 16.40 20.66 -12.92
C ILE A 99 16.82 19.20 -12.88
N ILE A 100 17.72 18.83 -11.96
CA ILE A 100 18.15 17.43 -11.79
C ILE A 100 16.96 16.51 -11.48
N LEU A 101 15.91 17.01 -10.81
CA LEU A 101 14.66 16.27 -10.64
C LEU A 101 14.12 15.75 -11.99
N ILE A 102 14.13 16.59 -13.03
CA ILE A 102 13.59 16.27 -14.36
C ILE A 102 14.37 15.13 -15.03
N THR A 103 15.63 14.88 -14.66
CA THR A 103 16.41 13.77 -15.23
C THR A 103 16.02 12.41 -14.67
N PHE A 104 15.42 12.37 -13.48
CA PHE A 104 15.03 11.12 -12.81
C PHE A 104 13.54 10.80 -12.98
N PHE A 105 12.69 11.82 -13.07
CA PHE A 105 11.24 11.66 -13.21
C PHE A 105 10.77 11.92 -14.65
N PRO A 106 9.69 11.24 -15.12
CA PRO A 106 9.17 11.44 -16.47
C PRO A 106 8.78 12.89 -16.72
N ILE A 107 9.20 13.45 -17.87
CA ILE A 107 8.96 14.84 -18.25
C ILE A 107 7.46 15.04 -18.50
N ARG A 108 6.77 15.53 -17.48
CA ARG A 108 5.33 15.82 -17.47
C ARG A 108 5.08 17.20 -16.91
N LEU A 109 3.94 17.82 -17.23
CA LEU A 109 3.56 19.13 -16.67
C LEU A 109 3.62 19.15 -15.13
N ALA A 110 3.20 18.07 -14.48
CA ALA A 110 3.28 17.95 -13.03
C ALA A 110 4.73 17.86 -12.51
N SER A 111 5.67 17.27 -13.26
CA SER A 111 7.10 17.22 -12.89
C SER A 111 7.76 18.60 -13.01
N LEU A 112 7.36 19.39 -14.01
CA LEU A 112 7.78 20.79 -14.16
C LEU A 112 7.21 21.65 -13.02
N GLY A 113 5.94 21.43 -12.66
CA GLY A 113 5.33 22.05 -11.49
C GLY A 113 6.06 21.69 -10.19
N ALA A 114 6.41 20.42 -10.00
CA ALA A 114 7.19 19.94 -8.86
C ALA A 114 8.56 20.62 -8.79
N ALA A 115 9.29 20.70 -9.91
CA ALA A 115 10.59 21.37 -9.99
C ALA A 115 10.48 22.88 -9.68
N GLY A 116 9.42 23.54 -10.16
CA GLY A 116 9.14 24.94 -9.86
C GLY A 116 8.83 25.20 -8.38
N ILE A 117 7.99 24.35 -7.77
CA ILE A 117 7.67 24.42 -6.34
C ILE A 117 8.92 24.13 -5.49
N PHE A 118 9.72 23.14 -5.87
CA PHE A 118 10.97 22.81 -5.19
C PHE A 118 11.98 23.96 -5.28
N LEU A 119 12.10 24.59 -6.45
CA LEU A 119 12.93 25.79 -6.65
C LEU A 119 12.48 26.94 -5.74
N ALA A 120 11.17 27.23 -5.73
CA ALA A 120 10.60 28.26 -4.87
C ALA A 120 10.86 27.97 -3.38
N GLY A 121 10.71 26.72 -2.95
CA GLY A 121 11.03 26.26 -1.60
C GLY A 121 12.48 26.54 -1.21
N LEU A 122 13.44 26.17 -2.07
CA LEU A 122 14.87 26.43 -1.86
C LEU A 122 15.21 27.92 -1.84
N ILE A 123 14.61 28.73 -2.72
CA ILE A 123 14.83 30.17 -2.75
C ILE A 123 14.28 30.83 -1.49
N LEU A 124 13.03 30.53 -1.11
CA LEU A 124 12.40 31.08 0.08
C LEU A 124 13.16 30.67 1.34
N TRP A 125 13.56 29.40 1.42
CA TRP A 125 14.37 28.92 2.52
C TRP A 125 15.70 29.66 2.63
N SER A 126 16.42 29.82 1.51
CA SER A 126 17.69 30.56 1.47
C SER A 126 17.55 32.03 1.88
N TYR A 127 16.41 32.65 1.56
CA TYR A 127 16.11 34.03 1.94
C TYR A 127 15.92 34.15 3.45
N ASN A 128 15.15 33.24 4.05
CA ASN A 128 14.93 33.21 5.50
C ASN A 128 16.22 32.95 6.29
N VAL A 129 17.04 31.99 5.82
CA VAL A 129 18.34 31.69 6.43
C VAL A 129 19.25 32.92 6.37
N ALA A 130 19.35 33.59 5.21
CA ALA A 130 20.17 34.80 5.07
C ALA A 130 19.64 35.98 5.91
N GLY A 131 18.32 36.13 6.02
CA GLY A 131 17.69 37.12 6.89
C GLY A 131 18.06 36.91 8.36
N ASP A 132 18.02 35.67 8.83
CA ASP A 132 18.38 35.30 10.21
C ASP A 132 19.89 35.48 10.50
N VAL A 133 20.77 35.16 9.53
CA VAL A 133 22.21 35.48 9.64
C VAL A 133 22.43 36.97 9.88
N ASN A 134 21.70 37.83 9.16
CA ASN A 134 21.88 39.27 9.23
C ASN A 134 21.24 39.90 10.47
N SER A 135 20.21 39.29 11.06
CA SER A 135 19.49 39.83 12.23
C SER A 135 20.11 39.41 13.57
N ARG A 136 20.88 38.33 13.61
CA ARG A 136 21.45 37.80 14.87
C ARG A 136 22.85 38.35 15.16
N LYS A 137 23.02 38.88 16.38
CA LYS A 137 24.34 39.28 16.91
C LYS A 137 25.28 38.10 17.20
N LYS A 138 24.73 36.92 17.51
CA LYS A 138 25.50 35.69 17.79
C LYS A 138 25.19 34.64 16.73
N PHE A 139 26.22 34.26 15.98
CA PHE A 139 26.10 33.26 14.93
C PHE A 139 26.05 31.83 15.52
N GLN A 140 24.95 31.12 15.28
CA GLN A 140 24.77 29.73 15.70
C GLN A 140 24.15 28.94 14.53
N PRO A 141 24.93 28.09 13.82
CA PRO A 141 24.50 27.46 12.57
C PRO A 141 23.17 26.71 12.65
N HIS A 142 22.94 25.96 13.73
CA HIS A 142 21.76 25.12 13.88
C HIS A 142 20.46 25.95 14.00
N TYR A 143 20.47 27.06 14.75
CA TYR A 143 19.29 27.93 14.85
C TYR A 143 19.03 28.69 13.55
N THR A 144 20.09 29.13 12.88
CA THR A 144 19.96 29.93 11.65
C THR A 144 19.46 29.11 10.46
N ILE A 145 19.88 27.86 10.35
CA ILE A 145 19.29 26.93 9.38
C ILE A 145 17.82 26.66 9.70
N HIS A 146 17.49 26.46 10.99
CA HIS A 146 16.13 26.17 11.44
C HIS A 146 15.15 27.34 11.22
N ALA A 147 15.61 28.59 11.24
CA ALA A 147 14.76 29.77 11.08
C ALA A 147 13.95 29.76 9.75
N GLY A 148 14.51 29.16 8.70
CA GLY A 148 13.84 29.09 7.40
C GLY A 148 13.07 27.80 7.11
N PHE A 149 13.03 26.85 8.05
CA PHE A 149 12.48 25.52 7.81
C PHE A 149 10.99 25.50 7.49
N GLY A 150 10.17 26.31 8.14
CA GLY A 150 8.70 26.18 8.08
C GLY A 150 8.15 26.14 6.65
N THR A 151 8.06 27.31 6.02
CA THR A 151 7.49 27.43 4.66
C THR A 151 8.38 26.80 3.59
N GLY A 152 9.70 26.84 3.77
CA GLY A 152 10.65 26.24 2.83
C GLY A 152 10.48 24.73 2.74
N LEU A 153 10.50 24.02 3.88
CA LEU A 153 10.33 22.57 3.94
C LEU A 153 8.96 22.16 3.41
N LEU A 154 7.89 22.87 3.77
CA LEU A 154 6.54 22.59 3.28
C LEU A 154 6.49 22.56 1.75
N LEU A 155 7.05 23.58 1.08
CA LEU A 155 7.11 23.62 -0.38
C LEU A 155 7.95 22.47 -0.95
N LEU A 156 9.08 22.13 -0.33
CA LEU A 156 9.91 21.00 -0.76
C LEU A 156 9.14 19.67 -0.65
N LEU A 157 8.38 19.46 0.42
CA LEU A 157 7.56 18.26 0.62
C LEU A 157 6.40 18.20 -0.38
N ILE A 158 5.75 19.33 -0.70
CA ILE A 158 4.76 19.41 -1.79
C ILE A 158 5.42 19.02 -3.12
N GLY A 159 6.61 19.53 -3.41
CA GLY A 159 7.37 19.17 -4.62
C GLY A 159 7.65 17.66 -4.69
N ILE A 160 8.12 17.06 -3.59
CA ILE A 160 8.37 15.61 -3.48
C ILE A 160 7.09 14.79 -3.66
N SER A 161 5.95 15.25 -3.10
CA SER A 161 4.65 14.60 -3.28
C SER A 161 4.18 14.66 -4.75
N LEU A 162 4.39 15.78 -5.43
CA LEU A 162 4.10 15.89 -6.86
C LEU A 162 5.03 15.01 -7.72
N CYS A 163 6.30 14.84 -7.34
CA CYS A 163 7.17 13.83 -7.96
C CYS A 163 6.59 12.43 -7.80
N TYR A 164 6.15 12.08 -6.59
CA TYR A 164 5.49 10.80 -6.35
C TYR A 164 4.23 10.65 -7.23
N TYR A 165 3.37 11.67 -7.31
CA TYR A 165 2.23 11.67 -8.24
C TYR A 165 2.66 11.40 -9.69
N THR A 166 3.70 12.08 -10.18
CA THR A 166 4.18 11.88 -11.56
C THR A 166 4.71 10.47 -11.80
N SER A 167 5.35 9.87 -10.79
CA SER A 167 5.84 8.49 -10.85
C SER A 167 4.70 7.46 -10.92
N LEU A 168 3.53 7.78 -10.34
CA LEU A 168 2.35 6.92 -10.40
C LEU A 168 1.61 7.04 -11.75
N GLY A 169 1.55 8.24 -12.32
CA GLY A 169 0.60 8.58 -13.38
C GLY A 169 0.88 8.05 -14.78
N ASP A 170 1.95 7.28 -15.03
CA ASP A 170 2.28 6.75 -16.37
C ASP A 170 1.92 5.27 -16.57
N ASN A 171 1.44 4.59 -15.52
CA ASN A 171 1.46 3.15 -15.55
C ASN A 171 0.08 2.57 -15.24
N ARG A 172 -0.60 2.08 -16.30
CA ARG A 172 -1.55 0.96 -16.16
C ARG A 172 -0.97 -0.14 -15.26
N GLN A 173 0.36 -0.30 -15.25
CA GLN A 173 1.06 -1.20 -14.35
C GLN A 173 0.97 -0.80 -12.87
N THR A 174 0.91 0.48 -12.52
CA THR A 174 0.78 0.96 -11.13
C THR A 174 -0.60 0.63 -10.63
N MET A 175 -1.63 0.91 -11.42
CA MET A 175 -3.00 0.51 -11.07
C MET A 175 -3.16 -1.02 -11.04
N GLY A 176 -2.54 -1.73 -11.99
CA GLY A 176 -2.44 -3.19 -11.96
C GLY A 176 -1.79 -3.69 -10.67
N GLN A 177 -0.72 -3.05 -10.21
CA GLN A 177 -0.06 -3.38 -8.94
C GLN A 177 -0.94 -3.03 -7.74
N VAL A 178 -1.57 -1.86 -7.69
CA VAL A 178 -2.50 -1.52 -6.60
C VAL A 178 -3.59 -2.59 -6.50
N ARG A 179 -4.19 -2.97 -7.63
CA ARG A 179 -5.17 -4.06 -7.69
C ARG A 179 -4.57 -5.38 -7.19
N GLN A 180 -3.43 -5.81 -7.72
CA GLN A 180 -2.76 -7.06 -7.31
C GLN A 180 -2.42 -7.09 -5.82
N ASN A 181 -2.01 -5.96 -5.26
CA ASN A 181 -1.67 -5.86 -3.84
C ASN A 181 -2.92 -5.85 -2.96
N LEU A 182 -4.00 -5.19 -3.38
CA LEU A 182 -5.31 -5.31 -2.71
C LEU A 182 -5.83 -6.74 -2.77
N ILE A 183 -5.71 -7.41 -3.91
CA ILE A 183 -6.09 -8.81 -4.10
C ILE A 183 -5.28 -9.71 -3.15
N SER A 184 -3.96 -9.57 -3.15
CA SER A 184 -3.05 -10.36 -2.32
C SER A 184 -3.28 -10.11 -0.82
N ALA A 185 -3.44 -8.85 -0.42
CA ALA A 185 -3.72 -8.45 0.96
C ALA A 185 -5.08 -8.96 1.45
N SER A 186 -6.07 -9.11 0.56
CA SER A 186 -7.40 -9.63 0.90
C SER A 186 -7.47 -11.16 0.90
N LYS A 187 -6.66 -11.82 0.06
CA LYS A 187 -6.63 -13.29 -0.10
C LYS A 187 -6.30 -13.99 1.21
N ASN A 188 -5.29 -13.51 1.96
CA ASN A 188 -4.85 -14.15 3.20
C ASN A 188 -5.90 -14.08 4.33
N PRO A 189 -6.48 -12.91 4.67
CA PRO A 189 -7.57 -12.83 5.64
C PRO A 189 -8.79 -13.67 5.25
N ILE A 190 -9.17 -13.69 3.97
CA ILE A 190 -10.32 -14.49 3.51
C ILE A 190 -10.05 -15.99 3.71
N ASN A 191 -8.87 -16.48 3.31
CA ASN A 191 -8.50 -17.86 3.55
C ASN A 191 -8.50 -18.22 5.04
N LEU A 192 -8.04 -17.30 5.90
CA LEU A 192 -8.03 -17.51 7.36
C LEU A 192 -9.44 -17.55 7.94
N VAL A 193 -10.34 -16.68 7.48
CA VAL A 193 -11.76 -16.71 7.88
C VAL A 193 -12.42 -18.01 7.41
N LEU A 194 -12.17 -18.45 6.18
CA LEU A 194 -12.73 -19.70 5.66
C LEU A 194 -12.20 -20.93 6.41
N GLN A 195 -10.90 -20.97 6.73
CA GLN A 195 -10.31 -22.04 7.56
C GLN A 195 -10.95 -22.12 8.94
N ASN A 196 -11.32 -20.97 9.53
CA ASN A 196 -11.93 -20.92 10.86
C ASN A 196 -13.43 -21.21 10.84
N GLN A 197 -14.14 -20.86 9.78
CA GLN A 197 -15.60 -21.01 9.70
C GLN A 197 -16.06 -22.33 9.08
N ILE A 198 -15.24 -22.96 8.25
CA ILE A 198 -15.61 -24.17 7.52
C ILE A 198 -14.64 -25.29 7.92
N PRO A 199 -15.02 -26.17 8.86
CA PRO A 199 -14.18 -27.29 9.30
C PRO A 199 -13.73 -28.15 8.11
N GLY A 200 -12.43 -28.38 7.99
CA GLY A 200 -11.85 -29.17 6.91
C GLY A 200 -11.50 -28.39 5.64
N TYR A 201 -11.80 -27.08 5.58
CA TYR A 201 -11.38 -26.23 4.47
C TYR A 201 -9.85 -26.19 4.31
N LYS A 202 -9.38 -26.37 3.08
CA LYS A 202 -7.96 -26.18 2.70
C LYS A 202 -7.89 -25.30 1.46
N SER A 203 -6.96 -24.34 1.43
CA SER A 203 -6.84 -23.39 0.31
C SER A 203 -6.48 -24.04 -1.03
N ASN A 204 -5.87 -25.23 -0.99
CA ASN A 204 -5.50 -26.02 -2.17
C ASN A 204 -6.56 -27.04 -2.60
N MET A 205 -7.68 -27.17 -1.87
CA MET A 205 -8.79 -28.04 -2.30
C MET A 205 -9.48 -27.47 -3.54
N THR A 206 -10.06 -28.33 -4.37
CA THR A 206 -10.78 -27.89 -5.56
C THR A 206 -12.12 -27.22 -5.20
N LEU A 207 -12.68 -26.43 -6.11
CA LEU A 207 -14.01 -25.84 -5.93
C LEU A 207 -15.07 -26.92 -5.67
N ASP A 208 -15.00 -28.04 -6.39
CA ASP A 208 -15.95 -29.14 -6.21
C ASP A 208 -15.81 -29.82 -4.85
N GLU A 209 -14.58 -30.06 -4.40
CA GLU A 209 -14.33 -30.55 -3.05
C GLU A 209 -14.90 -29.58 -2.01
N PHE A 210 -14.68 -28.27 -2.20
CA PHE A 210 -15.18 -27.23 -1.31
C PHE A 210 -16.72 -27.23 -1.27
N LEU A 211 -17.37 -27.25 -2.43
CA LEU A 211 -18.83 -27.28 -2.53
C LEU A 211 -19.38 -28.57 -1.93
N SER A 212 -18.72 -29.71 -2.14
CA SER A 212 -19.13 -30.97 -1.52
C SER A 212 -19.04 -30.89 0.01
N LEU A 213 -17.97 -30.27 0.55
CA LEU A 213 -17.76 -30.10 1.98
C LEU A 213 -18.85 -29.22 2.62
N VAL A 214 -19.07 -28.02 2.05
CA VAL A 214 -20.11 -27.08 2.52
C VAL A 214 -21.49 -27.69 2.36
N ALA A 215 -21.70 -28.41 1.27
CA ALA A 215 -22.97 -29.00 1.00
C ALA A 215 -23.19 -30.29 1.80
N THR A 216 -22.20 -31.00 2.35
CA THR A 216 -22.47 -32.14 3.27
C THR A 216 -23.34 -31.75 4.46
N ASP A 217 -23.19 -30.52 4.94
CA ASP A 217 -23.96 -29.97 6.07
C ASP A 217 -25.42 -29.69 5.66
N LYS A 218 -25.66 -29.16 4.44
CA LYS A 218 -27.01 -28.92 3.87
C LYS A 218 -27.65 -30.12 3.15
N PHE A 219 -26.85 -31.01 2.60
CA PHE A 219 -27.25 -32.24 1.91
C PHE A 219 -27.72 -33.27 2.92
N GLY A 220 -27.19 -33.27 4.14
CA GLY A 220 -27.81 -34.00 5.25
C GLY A 220 -29.28 -33.60 5.45
N GLU A 221 -29.60 -32.31 5.33
CA GLU A 221 -30.98 -31.82 5.45
C GLU A 221 -31.87 -32.06 4.22
N LEU A 222 -31.29 -32.12 3.01
CA LEU A 222 -32.05 -32.31 1.75
C LEU A 222 -32.16 -33.77 1.29
N LEU A 223 -31.12 -34.59 1.47
CA LEU A 223 -31.14 -36.01 1.12
C LEU A 223 -31.95 -36.83 2.09
N VAL A 224 -31.96 -36.46 3.39
CA VAL A 224 -32.74 -37.19 4.39
C VAL A 224 -34.21 -37.21 3.98
N PRO A 225 -34.93 -36.10 3.73
CA PRO A 225 -36.34 -36.14 3.32
C PRO A 225 -36.64 -36.92 2.04
N GLU A 226 -35.78 -36.90 1.03
CA GLU A 226 -35.97 -37.64 -0.24
C GLU A 226 -35.83 -39.16 -0.03
N ILE A 227 -34.82 -39.55 0.78
CA ILE A 227 -34.61 -40.94 1.23
C ILE A 227 -35.74 -41.36 2.19
N THR A 228 -36.19 -40.48 3.08
CA THR A 228 -37.31 -40.75 4.00
C THR A 228 -38.63 -40.87 3.25
N LYS A 229 -38.87 -40.06 2.20
CA LYS A 229 -40.08 -40.19 1.35
C LYS A 229 -40.15 -41.53 0.62
N THR A 230 -39.01 -41.99 0.10
CA THR A 230 -38.93 -43.31 -0.54
C THR A 230 -39.11 -44.44 0.48
N LEU A 231 -38.55 -44.31 1.69
CA LEU A 231 -38.78 -45.25 2.80
C LEU A 231 -40.21 -45.23 3.39
N ASP A 232 -40.85 -44.07 3.50
CA ASP A 232 -42.20 -43.92 4.07
C ASP A 232 -43.29 -44.45 3.11
N SER A 233 -43.08 -44.30 1.80
CA SER A 233 -43.84 -45.00 0.76
C SER A 233 -43.88 -46.51 0.99
N ASP A 234 -42.76 -47.09 1.43
CA ASP A 234 -42.64 -48.53 1.62
C ASP A 234 -43.16 -49.01 2.98
N LYS A 235 -43.06 -48.19 4.04
CA LYS A 235 -43.78 -48.42 5.30
C LYS A 235 -45.29 -48.44 5.10
N ALA A 236 -45.81 -47.58 4.22
CA ALA A 236 -47.23 -47.57 3.87
C ALA A 236 -47.65 -48.87 3.15
N LYS A 237 -46.81 -49.41 2.24
CA LYS A 237 -47.03 -50.73 1.62
C LYS A 237 -46.98 -51.86 2.63
N GLU A 238 -45.99 -51.88 3.53
CA GLU A 238 -45.88 -52.89 4.59
C GLU A 238 -47.11 -52.89 5.51
N THR A 239 -47.63 -51.71 5.85
CA THR A 239 -48.83 -51.55 6.67
C THR A 239 -50.08 -52.05 5.93
N ALA A 240 -50.22 -51.73 4.63
CA ALA A 240 -51.30 -52.23 3.80
C ALA A 240 -51.29 -53.76 3.64
N TYR A 241 -50.11 -54.37 3.49
CA TYR A 241 -49.98 -55.83 3.43
C TYR A 241 -50.35 -56.50 4.76
N LYS A 242 -49.92 -55.95 5.90
CA LYS A 242 -50.31 -56.45 7.23
C LYS A 242 -51.83 -56.34 7.46
N GLU A 243 -52.45 -55.25 6.99
CA GLU A 243 -53.90 -55.05 7.02
C GLU A 243 -54.63 -56.12 6.19
N ILE A 244 -54.17 -56.38 4.96
CA ILE A 244 -54.73 -57.40 4.06
C ILE A 244 -54.62 -58.81 4.68
N ILE A 245 -53.48 -59.14 5.30
CA ILE A 245 -53.27 -60.43 5.99
C ILE A 245 -54.21 -60.55 7.20
N ASN A 246 -54.38 -59.48 7.99
CA ASN A 246 -55.32 -59.48 9.11
C ASN A 246 -56.78 -59.62 8.65
N GLN A 247 -57.15 -59.02 7.51
CA GLN A 247 -58.47 -59.20 6.92
C GLN A 247 -58.68 -60.62 6.38
N LEU A 248 -57.68 -61.20 5.70
CA LEU A 248 -57.71 -62.60 5.25
C LEU A 248 -57.87 -63.59 6.41
N ARG A 249 -57.19 -63.33 7.53
CA ARG A 249 -57.29 -64.13 8.77
C ARG A 249 -58.68 -64.06 9.43
N LYS A 250 -59.44 -62.98 9.23
CA LYS A 250 -60.83 -62.84 9.72
C LYS A 250 -61.86 -63.57 8.86
N VAL A 251 -61.58 -63.82 7.58
CA VAL A 251 -62.55 -64.31 6.59
C VAL A 251 -62.42 -65.83 6.36
N SER A 252 -61.29 -66.45 6.71
CA SER A 252 -61.10 -67.90 6.54
C SER A 252 -60.41 -68.55 7.76
N PRO A 253 -61.06 -69.48 8.48
CA PRO A 253 -60.47 -70.20 9.63
C PRO A 253 -59.46 -71.29 9.22
N VAL A 254 -59.21 -71.48 7.92
CA VAL A 254 -58.22 -72.43 7.39
C VAL A 254 -56.76 -71.99 7.71
N PHE A 255 -56.57 -70.76 8.19
CA PHE A 255 -55.27 -70.20 8.59
C PHE A 255 -54.97 -70.32 10.11
N GLU A 256 -55.67 -71.19 10.85
CA GLU A 256 -55.37 -71.44 12.28
C GLU A 256 -54.25 -72.45 12.54
N ASP A 257 -53.77 -73.14 11.50
CA ASP A 257 -52.61 -74.00 11.65
C ASP A 257 -51.34 -73.14 11.82
N LYS A 258 -50.81 -73.14 13.05
CA LYS A 258 -49.65 -72.35 13.46
C LYS A 258 -48.42 -72.61 12.58
N GLU A 259 -48.30 -73.81 12.01
CA GLU A 259 -47.17 -74.20 11.17
C GLU A 259 -47.22 -73.53 9.79
N THR A 260 -48.37 -73.50 9.12
CA THR A 260 -48.54 -72.86 7.80
C THR A 260 -48.51 -71.34 7.89
N THR A 261 -49.01 -70.75 8.99
CA THR A 261 -48.96 -69.29 9.19
C THR A 261 -47.53 -68.81 9.46
N GLY A 262 -46.72 -69.61 10.15
CA GLY A 262 -45.30 -69.34 10.37
C GLY A 262 -44.50 -69.36 9.07
N GLN A 263 -44.75 -70.35 8.20
CA GLN A 263 -44.08 -70.46 6.90
C GLN A 263 -44.43 -69.30 5.95
N ILE A 264 -45.70 -68.90 5.88
CA ILE A 264 -46.14 -67.76 5.05
C ILE A 264 -45.54 -66.44 5.58
N GLN A 265 -45.50 -66.25 6.90
CA GLN A 265 -44.90 -65.06 7.49
C GLN A 265 -43.38 -65.01 7.21
N GLN A 266 -42.70 -66.14 7.32
CA GLN A 266 -41.26 -66.25 7.09
C GLN A 266 -40.89 -66.06 5.61
N GLU A 267 -41.71 -66.58 4.69
CA GLU A 267 -41.55 -66.37 3.25
C GLU A 267 -41.81 -64.91 2.86
N LEU A 268 -42.85 -64.28 3.42
CA LEU A 268 -43.16 -62.88 3.21
C LEU A 268 -42.07 -61.96 3.76
N ASP A 269 -41.58 -62.23 4.98
CA ASP A 269 -40.49 -61.46 5.59
C ASP A 269 -39.21 -61.60 4.74
N SER A 270 -38.93 -62.79 4.18
CA SER A 270 -37.82 -63.00 3.25
C SER A 270 -37.97 -62.21 1.94
N GLN A 271 -39.19 -62.14 1.38
CA GLN A 271 -39.47 -61.36 0.16
C GLN A 271 -39.35 -59.86 0.42
N ILE A 272 -39.87 -59.37 1.55
CA ILE A 272 -39.73 -57.97 1.96
C ILE A 272 -38.26 -57.60 2.15
N GLN A 273 -37.48 -58.49 2.77
CA GLN A 273 -36.05 -58.25 2.99
C GLN A 273 -35.27 -58.24 1.67
N THR A 274 -35.62 -59.12 0.73
CA THR A 274 -35.05 -59.15 -0.61
C THR A 274 -35.42 -57.89 -1.42
N GLU A 275 -36.68 -57.45 -1.39
CA GLU A 275 -37.09 -56.19 -2.03
C GLU A 275 -36.40 -54.97 -1.41
N ARG A 276 -36.27 -54.91 -0.09
CA ARG A 276 -35.52 -53.85 0.60
C ARG A 276 -34.07 -53.80 0.15
N GLU A 277 -33.39 -54.94 0.04
CA GLU A 277 -32.01 -55.00 -0.45
C GLU A 277 -31.90 -54.55 -1.91
N VAL A 278 -32.84 -54.95 -2.77
CA VAL A 278 -32.89 -54.53 -4.17
C VAL A 278 -33.09 -53.02 -4.29
N ILE A 279 -34.02 -52.44 -3.51
CA ILE A 279 -34.30 -51.00 -3.50
C ILE A 279 -33.12 -50.22 -2.91
N GLN A 280 -32.52 -50.70 -1.82
CA GLN A 280 -31.36 -50.06 -1.20
C GLN A 280 -30.16 -50.06 -2.16
N LYS A 281 -29.95 -51.16 -2.89
CA LYS A 281 -28.92 -51.27 -3.91
C LYS A 281 -29.21 -50.37 -5.12
N ALA A 282 -30.47 -50.23 -5.51
CA ALA A 282 -30.89 -49.30 -6.57
C ALA A 282 -30.73 -47.82 -6.15
N ALA A 283 -31.08 -47.47 -4.91
CA ALA A 283 -30.90 -46.13 -4.34
C ALA A 283 -29.41 -45.77 -4.23
N LEU A 284 -28.58 -46.70 -3.75
CA LEU A 284 -27.12 -46.55 -3.72
C LEU A 284 -26.52 -46.40 -5.12
N ALA A 285 -27.11 -47.06 -6.13
CA ALA A 285 -26.67 -46.91 -7.52
C ALA A 285 -27.03 -45.55 -8.13
N GLN A 286 -28.12 -44.91 -7.68
CA GLN A 286 -28.54 -43.58 -8.15
C GLN A 286 -27.86 -42.43 -7.39
N LEU A 287 -27.39 -42.68 -6.16
CA LEU A 287 -26.76 -41.70 -5.28
C LEU A 287 -25.61 -40.90 -5.94
N PRO A 288 -24.68 -41.54 -6.68
CA PRO A 288 -23.62 -40.81 -7.39
C PRO A 288 -24.15 -39.87 -8.48
N ALA A 289 -25.23 -40.26 -9.17
CA ALA A 289 -25.84 -39.44 -10.21
C ALA A 289 -26.54 -38.21 -9.62
N VAL A 290 -27.30 -38.39 -8.53
CA VAL A 290 -27.95 -37.30 -7.80
C VAL A 290 -26.91 -36.36 -7.18
N GLN A 291 -25.86 -36.90 -6.57
CA GLN A 291 -24.76 -36.10 -6.01
C GLN A 291 -24.07 -35.26 -7.09
N LYS A 292 -23.82 -35.84 -8.27
CA LYS A 292 -23.23 -35.11 -9.40
C LYS A 292 -24.13 -33.96 -9.87
N GLN A 293 -25.43 -34.21 -10.03
CA GLN A 293 -26.39 -33.20 -10.47
C GLN A 293 -26.50 -32.05 -9.46
N LEU A 294 -26.59 -32.35 -8.17
CA LEU A 294 -26.65 -31.35 -7.12
C LEU A 294 -25.35 -30.53 -7.02
N LEU A 295 -24.20 -31.17 -7.24
CA LEU A 295 -22.90 -30.48 -7.25
C LEU A 295 -22.75 -29.57 -8.48
N GLU A 296 -23.23 -29.99 -9.65
CA GLU A 296 -23.28 -29.13 -10.84
C GLU A 296 -24.21 -27.92 -10.63
N GLU A 297 -25.36 -28.12 -9.99
CA GLU A 297 -26.28 -27.04 -9.64
C GLU A 297 -25.68 -26.06 -8.62
N ALA A 298 -25.09 -26.58 -7.55
CA ALA A 298 -24.40 -25.77 -6.54
C ALA A 298 -23.23 -24.98 -7.15
N ARG A 299 -22.47 -25.60 -8.06
CA ARG A 299 -21.40 -24.92 -8.80
C ARG A 299 -21.96 -23.78 -9.65
N ARG A 300 -23.02 -24.04 -10.42
CA ARG A 300 -23.67 -23.04 -11.26
C ARG A 300 -24.17 -21.86 -10.44
N GLU A 301 -24.85 -22.11 -9.32
CA GLU A 301 -25.35 -21.07 -8.42
C GLU A 301 -24.18 -20.25 -7.84
N PHE A 302 -23.16 -20.92 -7.32
CA PHE A 302 -21.97 -20.28 -6.76
C PHE A 302 -21.30 -19.35 -7.79
N LEU A 303 -21.03 -19.86 -9.00
CA LEU A 303 -20.40 -19.09 -10.07
C LEU A 303 -21.26 -17.89 -10.50
N GLN A 304 -22.59 -18.07 -10.55
CA GLN A 304 -23.52 -16.99 -10.87
C GLN A 304 -23.57 -15.91 -9.77
N THR A 305 -23.57 -16.29 -8.50
CA THR A 305 -23.56 -15.36 -7.36
C THR A 305 -22.33 -14.46 -7.38
N PHE A 306 -21.16 -15.03 -7.70
CA PHE A 306 -19.90 -14.29 -7.70
C PHE A 306 -19.50 -13.74 -9.06
N LYS A 307 -20.27 -14.03 -10.12
CA LYS A 307 -20.01 -13.62 -11.52
C LYS A 307 -18.61 -14.00 -12.01
N ILE A 308 -18.21 -15.24 -11.73
CA ILE A 308 -16.93 -15.80 -12.14
C ILE A 308 -17.13 -17.06 -12.98
N GLU A 309 -16.14 -17.39 -13.80
CA GLU A 309 -16.12 -18.63 -14.59
C GLU A 309 -15.09 -19.60 -14.01
N ALA A 310 -15.52 -20.84 -13.79
CA ALA A 310 -14.66 -21.93 -13.35
C ALA A 310 -15.22 -23.30 -13.77
N THR A 311 -14.33 -24.27 -13.92
CA THR A 311 -14.68 -25.64 -14.29
C THR A 311 -15.07 -26.51 -13.09
N GLY A 312 -14.58 -26.19 -11.88
CA GLY A 312 -14.77 -26.99 -10.66
C GLY A 312 -13.48 -27.65 -10.17
N ALA A 313 -12.55 -27.91 -11.09
CA ALA A 313 -11.26 -28.53 -10.80
C ALA A 313 -10.19 -27.53 -10.31
N GLU A 314 -10.45 -26.22 -10.44
CA GLU A 314 -9.52 -25.19 -9.97
C GLU A 314 -9.42 -25.17 -8.45
N PRO A 315 -8.23 -24.90 -7.89
CA PRO A 315 -8.05 -24.78 -6.45
C PRO A 315 -8.81 -23.56 -5.92
N MET A 316 -9.34 -23.68 -4.71
CA MET A 316 -10.18 -22.65 -4.10
C MET A 316 -9.41 -21.33 -3.88
N SER A 317 -8.08 -21.39 -3.71
CA SER A 317 -7.25 -20.20 -3.67
C SER A 317 -7.27 -19.37 -4.96
N GLU A 318 -7.41 -20.01 -6.13
CA GLU A 318 -7.57 -19.33 -7.42
C GLU A 318 -9.00 -18.81 -7.59
N ILE A 319 -10.00 -19.57 -7.14
CA ILE A 319 -11.39 -19.12 -7.14
C ILE A 319 -11.56 -17.85 -6.31
N ILE A 320 -11.04 -17.84 -5.09
CA ILE A 320 -11.05 -16.66 -4.21
C ILE A 320 -10.35 -15.48 -4.88
N GLU A 321 -9.22 -15.73 -5.53
CA GLU A 321 -8.51 -14.68 -6.28
C GLU A 321 -9.36 -14.12 -7.43
N LYS A 322 -10.06 -14.96 -8.20
CA LYS A 322 -11.01 -14.53 -9.24
C LYS A 322 -12.14 -13.68 -8.64
N ILE A 323 -12.73 -14.12 -7.52
CA ILE A 323 -13.81 -13.38 -6.83
C ILE A 323 -13.31 -12.01 -6.37
N ILE A 324 -12.17 -11.97 -5.68
CA ILE A 324 -11.58 -10.72 -5.19
C ILE A 324 -11.21 -9.83 -6.37
N THR A 325 -10.61 -10.37 -7.44
CA THR A 325 -10.26 -9.59 -8.63
C THR A 325 -11.49 -8.94 -9.25
N HIS A 326 -12.57 -9.69 -9.42
CA HIS A 326 -13.82 -9.16 -9.95
C HIS A 326 -14.40 -8.04 -9.06
N ARG A 327 -14.45 -8.27 -7.74
CA ARG A 327 -14.95 -7.27 -6.78
C ARG A 327 -14.06 -6.04 -6.70
N VAL A 328 -12.74 -6.22 -6.60
CA VAL A 328 -11.77 -5.12 -6.58
C VAL A 328 -11.89 -4.30 -7.85
N ALA A 329 -11.99 -4.92 -9.03
CA ALA A 329 -12.20 -4.20 -10.28
C ALA A 329 -13.50 -3.37 -10.25
N GLN A 330 -14.61 -3.96 -9.78
CA GLN A 330 -15.88 -3.25 -9.67
C GLN A 330 -15.80 -1.99 -8.80
N TYR A 331 -15.02 -2.02 -7.71
CA TYR A 331 -14.88 -0.89 -6.79
C TYR A 331 -13.75 0.07 -7.14
N VAL A 332 -12.63 -0.40 -7.70
CA VAL A 332 -11.43 0.41 -7.94
C VAL A 332 -11.47 1.11 -9.30
N ASP A 333 -12.00 0.46 -10.33
CA ASP A 333 -11.99 0.96 -11.71
C ASP A 333 -12.69 2.32 -11.86
N PRO A 334 -13.84 2.59 -11.19
CA PRO A 334 -14.47 3.92 -11.23
C PRO A 334 -13.57 5.04 -10.69
N TYR A 335 -12.64 4.72 -9.78
CA TYR A 335 -11.76 5.68 -9.13
C TYR A 335 -10.33 5.68 -9.67
N GLU A 336 -10.05 4.97 -10.77
CA GLU A 336 -8.71 4.82 -11.33
C GLU A 336 -7.99 6.17 -11.54
N LYS A 337 -8.72 7.21 -11.94
CA LYS A 337 -8.18 8.56 -12.16
C LYS A 337 -7.91 9.33 -10.86
N ILE A 338 -8.60 9.01 -9.77
CA ILE A 338 -8.57 9.75 -8.50
C ILE A 338 -7.59 9.11 -7.50
N ILE A 339 -7.28 7.82 -7.67
CA ILE A 339 -6.35 7.11 -6.80
C ILE A 339 -4.95 7.73 -6.78
N PRO A 340 -4.29 8.05 -7.92
CA PRO A 340 -2.95 8.64 -7.87
C PRO A 340 -2.89 9.99 -7.12
N PRO A 341 -3.83 10.93 -7.30
CA PRO A 341 -3.93 12.12 -6.45
C PRO A 341 -4.09 11.82 -4.96
N ILE A 342 -4.97 10.87 -4.60
CA ILE A 342 -5.18 10.47 -3.18
C ILE A 342 -3.91 9.88 -2.58
N LEU A 343 -3.21 9.02 -3.32
CA LEU A 343 -1.94 8.44 -2.88
C LEU A 343 -0.85 9.51 -2.74
N ALA A 344 -0.77 10.47 -3.65
CA ALA A 344 0.16 11.58 -3.55
C ALA A 344 -0.10 12.47 -2.33
N LEU A 345 -1.37 12.77 -2.06
CA LEU A 345 -1.80 13.52 -0.89
C LEU A 345 -1.53 12.75 0.40
N SER A 346 -1.82 11.45 0.42
CA SER A 346 -1.52 10.57 1.56
C SER A 346 -0.02 10.53 1.83
N PHE A 347 0.80 10.41 0.78
CA PHE A 347 2.25 10.46 0.87
C PHE A 347 2.74 11.80 1.43
N PHE A 348 2.16 12.92 1.00
CA PHE A 348 2.44 14.24 1.56
C PHE A 348 2.19 14.29 3.08
N PHE A 349 1.04 13.80 3.54
CA PHE A 349 0.75 13.77 4.97
C PHE A 349 1.68 12.84 5.75
N ILE A 350 2.08 11.70 5.16
CA ILE A 350 3.04 10.79 5.78
C ILE A 350 4.40 11.48 5.93
N ILE A 351 4.94 12.09 4.87
CA ILE A 351 6.24 12.78 4.93
C ILE A 351 6.20 14.03 5.83
N GLU A 352 5.08 14.74 5.87
CA GLU A 352 4.87 15.87 6.79
C GLU A 352 4.80 15.40 8.24
N LEU A 353 4.12 14.28 8.52
CA LEU A 353 4.03 13.71 9.86
C LEU A 353 5.41 13.34 10.41
N ILE A 354 6.28 12.77 9.57
CA ILE A 354 7.66 12.44 9.95
C ILE A 354 8.63 13.62 9.80
N SER A 355 8.14 14.82 9.48
CA SER A 355 8.98 16.01 9.27
C SER A 355 9.79 16.41 10.50
N PHE A 356 9.31 16.07 11.71
CA PHE A 356 10.07 16.29 12.96
C PHE A 356 11.40 15.53 12.96
N VAL A 357 11.45 14.34 12.34
CA VAL A 357 12.67 13.53 12.23
C VAL A 357 13.69 14.27 11.36
N TYR A 358 13.26 14.78 10.20
CA TYR A 358 14.14 15.54 9.31
C TYR A 358 14.65 16.82 9.96
N ARG A 359 13.78 17.54 10.67
CA ARG A 359 14.15 18.75 11.41
C ARG A 359 15.24 18.46 12.43
N TYR A 360 15.10 17.37 13.20
CA TYR A 360 16.11 16.97 14.18
C TYR A 360 17.42 16.51 13.52
N LEU A 361 17.34 15.68 12.48
CA LEU A 361 18.53 15.25 11.73
C LEU A 361 19.29 16.44 11.16
N ILE A 362 18.60 17.40 10.54
CA ILE A 362 19.24 18.58 9.97
C ILE A 362 19.80 19.50 11.05
N PHE A 363 19.11 19.62 12.19
CA PHE A 363 19.63 20.34 13.36
C PHE A 363 20.97 19.77 13.84
N VAL A 364 21.15 18.44 13.82
CA VAL A 364 22.40 17.76 14.17
C VAL A 364 23.45 17.84 13.06
N LEU A 365 23.06 17.66 11.79
CA LEU A 365 23.99 17.65 10.66
C LEU A 365 24.55 19.02 10.31
N ALA A 366 23.73 20.08 10.42
CA ALA A 366 24.11 21.46 10.13
C ALA A 366 25.40 21.93 10.83
N PRO A 367 25.57 21.81 12.16
CA PRO A 367 26.79 22.23 12.84
C PRO A 367 28.00 21.36 12.45
N ILE A 368 27.81 20.07 12.17
CA ILE A 368 28.88 19.17 11.71
C ILE A 368 29.40 19.63 10.35
N ILE A 369 28.50 19.87 9.40
CA ILE A 369 28.84 20.35 8.05
C ILE A 369 29.50 21.74 8.12
N ALA A 370 28.94 22.66 8.92
CA ALA A 370 29.53 23.98 9.12
C ALA A 370 30.94 23.87 9.70
N TRP A 371 31.16 23.00 10.70
CA TRP A 371 32.47 22.74 11.29
C TRP A 371 33.47 22.20 10.26
N VAL A 372 33.07 21.26 9.40
CA VAL A 372 33.91 20.77 8.29
C VAL A 372 34.31 21.94 7.36
N TYR A 373 33.37 22.79 6.97
CA TYR A 373 33.66 23.94 6.12
C TYR A 373 34.52 25.01 6.79
N PHE A 374 34.42 25.20 8.11
CA PHE A 374 35.34 26.04 8.87
C PHE A 374 36.75 25.45 8.90
N LYS A 375 36.89 24.14 9.15
CA LYS A 375 38.19 23.44 9.16
C LYS A 375 38.88 23.48 7.81
N LEU A 376 38.12 23.36 6.71
CA LEU A 376 38.64 23.51 5.35
C LEU A 376 38.92 24.98 4.95
N GLY A 377 38.63 25.95 5.83
CA GLY A 377 38.82 27.37 5.57
C GLY A 377 37.94 27.90 4.44
N LEU A 378 36.81 27.23 4.16
CA LEU A 378 35.84 27.61 3.15
C LEU A 378 34.96 28.76 3.64
N ILE A 379 34.67 28.78 4.95
CA ILE A 379 33.90 29.82 5.63
C ILE A 379 34.80 30.49 6.69
N LYS A 380 34.67 31.81 6.87
CA LYS A 380 35.32 32.57 7.94
C LYS A 380 34.28 33.40 8.68
N ILE A 381 34.30 33.35 10.00
CA ILE A 381 33.48 34.22 10.86
C ILE A 381 34.20 35.56 10.96
N ILE A 382 33.54 36.62 10.49
CA ILE A 382 34.04 38.00 10.64
C ILE A 382 33.34 38.58 11.86
N LYS A 383 34.12 39.00 12.88
CA LYS A 383 33.57 39.76 14.00
C LYS A 383 33.37 41.19 13.53
N VAL A 384 32.11 41.62 13.46
CA VAL A 384 31.75 43.02 13.23
C VAL A 384 31.63 43.67 14.60
N GLN A 385 32.46 44.67 14.90
CA GLN A 385 32.26 45.52 16.06
C GLN A 385 31.12 46.49 15.70
N GLU A 386 29.94 46.33 16.31
CA GLU A 386 28.91 47.36 16.24
C GLU A 386 29.38 48.56 17.06
N GLU A 387 29.56 49.72 16.43
CA GLU A 387 29.63 50.99 17.15
C GLU A 387 28.27 51.20 17.82
N VAL A 388 28.25 51.13 19.15
CA VAL A 388 27.03 51.39 19.92
C VAL A 388 26.73 52.89 19.81
N GLN A 389 25.90 53.29 18.86
CA GLN A 389 25.24 54.59 18.91
C GLN A 389 24.28 54.57 20.10
N LYS A 390 24.76 55.02 21.26
CA LYS A 390 23.87 55.46 22.33
C LYS A 390 23.28 56.79 21.88
N VAL A 391 21.97 56.82 21.66
CA VAL A 391 21.23 58.08 21.68
C VAL A 391 21.20 58.50 23.14
N GLU A 392 22.11 59.39 23.52
CA GLU A 392 21.97 60.14 24.76
C GLU A 392 20.80 61.11 24.55
N LEU A 393 19.75 60.95 25.37
CA LEU A 393 18.57 61.82 25.40
C LEU A 393 18.89 63.14 26.10
#